data_AF-A0A1Y4LLU4-F1
#
_entry.id   AF-A0A1Y4LLU4-F1
#
_cell.length_a   1.000
_cell.length_b   1.000
_cell.length_c   1.000
_cell.angle_alpha   90.00
_cell.angle_beta   90.00
_cell.angle_gamma   90.00
#
_symmetry.space_group_name_H-M   'P 1'
#
loop_
_entity.id
_entity.type
_entity.pdbx_description
1 polymer ?
#
loop_
_entity_poly.entity_id
_entity_poly.type
_entity_poly.pdbx_seq_one_letter_code
_entity_poly.pdbx_strand_id
1 'polypeptide(L)'
;MTYMKSYLEYLADAELNRANGLHPAFASAHEGWAVLLEEIRELSSETHAIEDMHQLAFADVMQDRSARDGIACVYETAIRAACEAIQVAAMAKKYIAMEESQHEQALR
;
A
#
# COMPACT_ATOMS: atom_id res chain seq x y z
N MET A 1 14.85 12.02 -11.53
CA MET A 1 13.96 11.33 -10.58
C MET A 1 13.05 12.38 -9.97
N THR A 2 11.74 12.23 -10.05
CA THR A 2 10.79 13.24 -9.53
C THR A 2 10.81 13.25 -8.00
N TYR A 3 10.72 14.43 -7.37
CA TYR A 3 10.73 14.58 -5.91
C TYR A 3 9.72 13.65 -5.21
N MET A 4 8.56 13.42 -5.83
CA MET A 4 7.53 12.53 -5.31
C MET A 4 8.04 11.10 -5.11
N LYS A 5 8.79 10.55 -6.07
CA LYS A 5 9.29 9.17 -5.97
C LYS A 5 10.21 9.00 -4.76
N SER A 6 11.12 9.93 -4.51
CA SER A 6 12.01 9.86 -3.35
C SER A 6 11.28 9.97 -2.02
N TYR A 7 10.20 10.77 -1.96
CA TYR A 7 9.35 10.82 -0.76
C TYR A 7 8.63 9.49 -0.53
N LEU A 8 8.11 8.87 -1.59
CA LEU A 8 7.45 7.56 -1.48
C LEU A 8 8.43 6.45 -1.08
N GLU A 9 9.66 6.47 -1.59
CA GLU A 9 10.72 5.54 -1.18
C GLU A 9 11.04 5.68 0.31
N TYR A 10 11.15 6.92 0.80
CA TYR A 10 11.33 7.21 2.24
C TYR A 10 10.16 6.70 3.08
N LEU A 11 8.92 6.91 2.64
CA LEU A 11 7.74 6.42 3.36
C LEU A 11 7.69 4.89 3.39
N ALA A 12 8.06 4.21 2.30
CA ALA A 12 8.16 2.76 2.26
C ALA A 12 9.25 2.22 3.22
N ASP A 13 10.38 2.92 3.34
CA ASP A 13 11.41 2.57 4.33
C ASP A 13 10.93 2.81 5.77
N ALA A 14 10.20 3.90 6.02
CA ALA A 14 9.59 4.15 7.32
C ALA A 14 8.58 3.06 7.71
N GLU A 15 7.75 2.64 6.76
CA GLU A 15 6.78 1.57 6.95
C GLU A 15 7.45 0.20 7.16
N LEU A 16 8.50 -0.11 6.40
CA LEU A 16 9.31 -1.32 6.61
C LEU A 16 9.89 -1.35 8.03
N ASN A 17 10.44 -0.23 8.50
CA ASN A 17 10.98 -0.12 9.85
C ASN A 17 9.88 -0.30 10.92
N ARG A 18 8.69 0.28 10.71
CA ARG A 18 7.53 0.09 11.58
C ARG A 18 7.13 -1.38 11.65
N ALA A 19 6.99 -2.04 10.49
CA ALA A 19 6.60 -3.43 10.39
C ALA A 19 7.63 -4.38 11.03
N ASN A 20 8.93 -4.10 10.88
CA ASN A 20 10.00 -4.85 11.54
C ASN A 20 10.05 -4.62 13.06
N GLY A 21 9.59 -3.46 13.55
CA GLY A 21 9.45 -3.20 14.98
C GLY A 21 8.29 -3.96 15.63
N LEU A 22 7.25 -4.28 14.85
CA LEU A 22 6.06 -5.01 15.31
C LEU A 22 6.17 -6.53 15.11
N HIS A 23 6.79 -6.95 14.02
CA HIS A 23 6.88 -8.35 13.62
C HIS A 23 8.31 -8.68 13.19
N PRO A 24 8.83 -9.87 13.55
CA PRO A 24 10.14 -10.31 13.09
C PRO A 24 10.20 -10.42 11.55
N ALA A 25 11.39 -10.71 11.03
CA ALA A 25 11.54 -11.12 9.64
C ALA A 25 10.64 -12.34 9.35
N PHE A 26 10.15 -12.44 8.12
CA PHE A 26 9.34 -13.58 7.70
C PHE A 26 10.10 -14.89 7.91
N ALA A 27 9.44 -15.90 8.46
CA ALA A 27 10.03 -17.22 8.72
C ALA A 27 10.15 -18.05 7.43
N SER A 28 9.39 -17.72 6.38
CA SER A 28 9.42 -18.42 5.10
C SER A 28 8.89 -17.59 3.93
N ALA A 29 9.22 -18.02 2.72
CA ALA A 29 8.62 -17.52 1.48
C ALA A 29 7.08 -17.55 1.48
N HIS A 30 6.47 -18.59 2.07
CA HIS A 30 5.01 -18.68 2.15
C HIS A 30 4.41 -17.60 3.05
N GLU A 31 5.04 -17.33 4.21
CA GLU A 31 4.61 -16.27 5.11
C GLU A 31 4.78 -14.90 4.46
N GLY A 32 5.96 -14.64 3.87
CA GLY A 32 6.23 -13.37 3.19
C GLY A 32 5.27 -13.12 2.03
N TRP A 33 4.95 -14.16 1.24
CA TRP A 33 3.96 -14.05 0.16
C TRP A 33 2.55 -13.81 0.69
N ALA A 34 2.15 -14.48 1.77
CA ALA A 34 0.82 -14.30 2.36
C ALA A 34 0.61 -12.85 2.83
N VAL A 35 1.58 -12.27 3.54
CA VAL A 35 1.53 -10.88 4.01
C VAL A 35 1.55 -9.90 2.83
N LEU A 36 2.46 -10.09 1.86
CA LEU A 36 2.49 -9.23 0.68
C LEU A 36 1.17 -9.29 -0.13
N LEU A 37 0.57 -10.47 -0.23
CA LEU A 37 -0.71 -10.66 -0.93
C LEU A 37 -1.87 -9.96 -0.20
N GLU A 38 -1.84 -9.90 1.13
CA GLU A 38 -2.81 -9.16 1.93
C GLU A 38 -2.77 -7.67 1.58
N GLU A 39 -1.60 -7.04 1.65
CA GLU A 39 -1.42 -5.62 1.29
C GLU A 39 -1.83 -5.33 -0.17
N ILE A 40 -1.53 -6.25 -1.10
CA ILE A 40 -1.96 -6.11 -2.52
C ILE A 40 -3.49 -6.13 -2.63
N ARG A 41 -4.17 -6.97 -1.83
CA ARG A 41 -5.63 -7.07 -1.82
C ARG A 41 -6.27 -5.86 -1.16
N GLU A 42 -5.68 -5.33 -0.09
CA GLU A 42 -6.13 -4.09 0.55
C GLU A 42 -6.00 -2.90 -0.41
N LEU A 43 -4.85 -2.75 -1.08
CA LEU A 43 -4.67 -1.76 -2.14
C LEU A 43 -5.72 -1.90 -3.26
N SER A 44 -5.98 -3.13 -3.69
CA SER A 44 -7.00 -3.39 -4.71
C SER A 44 -8.38 -2.98 -4.23
N SER A 45 -8.73 -3.30 -2.98
CA SER A 45 -10.00 -2.91 -2.36
C SER A 45 -10.17 -1.39 -2.31
N GLU A 46 -9.16 -0.65 -1.85
CA GLU A 46 -9.21 0.82 -1.80
C GLU A 46 -9.28 1.44 -3.20
N THR A 47 -8.59 0.86 -4.19
CA THR A 47 -8.68 1.33 -5.57
C THR A 47 -10.08 1.13 -6.15
N HIS A 48 -10.72 -0.01 -5.90
CA HIS A 48 -12.12 -0.23 -6.30
C HIS A 48 -13.07 0.73 -5.56
N ALA A 49 -12.82 1.02 -4.29
CA ALA A 49 -13.62 1.98 -3.54
C ALA A 49 -13.50 3.41 -4.12
N ILE A 50 -12.36 3.80 -4.70
CA ILE A 50 -12.24 5.08 -5.43
C ILE A 50 -13.18 5.09 -6.64
N GLU A 51 -13.23 3.98 -7.39
CA GLU A 51 -14.15 3.81 -8.53
C GLU A 51 -15.61 3.96 -8.10
N ASP A 52 -16.00 3.34 -6.99
CA ASP A 52 -17.36 3.44 -6.46
C ASP A 52 -17.69 4.87 -5.97
N MET A 53 -16.77 5.50 -5.22
CA MET A 53 -17.01 6.82 -4.64
C MET A 53 -17.06 7.93 -5.69
N HIS A 54 -16.26 7.84 -6.76
CA HIS A 54 -16.33 8.86 -7.81
C HIS A 54 -17.65 8.82 -8.56
N GLN A 55 -18.31 7.66 -8.66
CA GLN A 55 -19.61 7.54 -9.33
C GLN A 55 -20.71 8.28 -8.57
N LEU A 56 -20.66 8.25 -7.23
CA LEU A 56 -21.56 9.03 -6.38
C LEU A 56 -21.34 10.54 -6.60
N ALA A 57 -20.08 10.98 -6.57
CA ALA A 57 -19.74 12.38 -6.84
C ALA A 57 -20.18 12.81 -8.25
N PHE A 58 -19.98 11.95 -9.26
CA PHE A 58 -20.41 12.20 -10.63
C PHE A 58 -21.92 12.41 -10.74
N ALA A 59 -22.73 11.58 -10.08
CA ALA A 59 -24.19 11.71 -10.11
C ALA A 59 -24.68 13.05 -9.56
N ASP A 60 -24.01 13.60 -8.54
CA ASP A 60 -24.32 14.93 -7.99
C ASP A 60 -23.86 16.05 -8.91
N VAL A 61 -22.64 15.97 -9.47
CA VAL A 61 -22.12 16.94 -10.44
C VAL A 61 -23.06 17.04 -11.65
N MET A 62 -23.50 15.92 -12.19
CA MET A 62 -24.37 15.88 -13.38
C MET A 62 -25.81 16.37 -13.11
N GLN A 63 -26.17 16.58 -11.84
CA GLN A 63 -27.48 17.09 -11.42
C GLN A 63 -27.38 18.50 -10.81
N ASP A 64 -26.28 19.21 -11.05
CA ASP A 64 -25.99 20.54 -10.50
C ASP A 64 -26.13 20.62 -8.96
N ARG A 65 -25.89 19.49 -8.28
CA ARG A 65 -25.86 19.39 -6.82
C ARG A 65 -24.43 19.52 -6.30
N SER A 66 -24.33 19.82 -5.00
CA SER A 66 -23.04 19.79 -4.30
C SER A 66 -22.49 18.37 -4.24
N ALA A 67 -21.37 18.13 -4.92
CA ALA A 67 -20.61 16.87 -4.85
C ALA A 67 -19.53 16.87 -3.74
N ARG A 68 -19.53 17.86 -2.84
CA ARG A 68 -18.49 18.05 -1.82
C ARG A 68 -18.21 16.77 -1.02
N ASP A 69 -19.25 16.12 -0.53
CA ASP A 69 -19.10 14.95 0.34
C ASP A 69 -18.58 13.74 -0.45
N GLY A 70 -19.07 13.53 -1.68
CA GLY A 70 -18.55 12.49 -2.58
C GLY A 70 -17.06 12.70 -2.92
N ILE A 71 -16.65 13.94 -3.19
CA ILE A 71 -15.23 14.28 -3.44
C ILE A 71 -14.38 14.11 -2.18
N ALA A 72 -14.92 14.42 -0.99
CA ALA A 72 -14.23 14.15 0.27
C ALA A 72 -14.00 12.64 0.47
N CYS A 73 -14.99 11.81 0.17
CA CYS A 73 -14.84 10.35 0.19
C CYS A 73 -13.76 9.88 -0.81
N VAL A 74 -13.77 10.38 -2.05
CA VAL A 74 -12.73 10.05 -3.04
C VAL A 74 -11.34 10.41 -2.53
N TYR A 75 -11.17 11.59 -1.91
CA TYR A 75 -9.90 12.00 -1.33
C TYR A 75 -9.44 11.05 -0.22
N GLU A 76 -10.31 10.74 0.75
CA GLU A 76 -9.96 9.86 1.86
C GLU A 76 -9.57 8.46 1.39
N THR A 77 -10.34 7.88 0.47
CA THR A 77 -10.04 6.56 -0.12
C THR A 77 -8.75 6.59 -0.94
N ALA A 78 -8.48 7.67 -1.67
CA ALA A 78 -7.21 7.84 -2.40
C ALA A 78 -6.00 7.89 -1.45
N ILE A 79 -6.15 8.53 -0.28
CA ILE A 79 -5.10 8.51 0.76
C ILE A 79 -4.90 7.10 1.30
N ARG A 80 -5.97 6.34 1.57
CA ARG A 80 -5.86 4.93 2.00
C ARG A 80 -5.17 4.07 0.95
N ALA A 81 -5.59 4.15 -0.31
CA ALA A 81 -4.90 3.45 -1.41
C ALA A 81 -3.40 3.80 -1.49
N ALA A 82 -3.04 5.07 -1.25
CA ALA A 82 -1.63 5.45 -1.21
C ALA A 82 -0.89 4.82 -0.01
N CYS A 83 -1.52 4.71 1.16
CA CYS A 83 -0.98 3.97 2.30
C CYS A 83 -0.76 2.50 1.96
N GLU A 84 -1.77 1.81 1.42
CA GLU A 84 -1.64 0.40 1.07
C GLU A 84 -0.56 0.17 0.01
N ALA A 85 -0.41 1.07 -0.97
CA ALA A 85 0.69 1.00 -1.94
C ALA A 85 2.08 1.13 -1.30
N ILE A 86 2.21 1.96 -0.26
CA ILE A 86 3.43 2.10 0.53
C ILE A 86 3.69 0.81 1.33
N GLN A 87 2.67 0.20 1.92
CA GLN A 87 2.78 -1.07 2.63
C GLN A 87 3.16 -2.21 1.68
N VAL A 88 2.59 -2.29 0.47
CA VAL A 88 3.02 -3.22 -0.59
C VAL A 88 4.50 -3.05 -0.89
N ALA A 89 4.98 -1.81 -1.08
CA ALA A 89 6.39 -1.55 -1.33
C ALA A 89 7.29 -1.96 -0.14
N ALA A 90 6.83 -1.72 1.10
CA ALA A 90 7.54 -2.12 2.31
C ALA A 90 7.60 -3.64 2.46
N MET A 91 6.49 -4.36 2.27
CA MET A 91 6.44 -5.82 2.39
C MET A 91 7.23 -6.52 1.29
N ALA A 92 7.26 -5.95 0.07
CA ALA A 92 8.14 -6.42 -0.99
C ALA A 92 9.63 -6.29 -0.60
N LYS A 93 10.04 -5.14 -0.03
CA LYS A 93 11.41 -4.97 0.49
C LYS A 93 11.71 -5.94 1.64
N LYS A 94 10.76 -6.15 2.56
CA LYS A 94 10.89 -7.12 3.67
C LYS A 94 11.10 -8.54 3.15
N TYR A 95 10.34 -8.93 2.12
CA TYR A 95 10.46 -10.23 1.46
C TYR A 95 11.85 -10.41 0.84
N ILE A 96 12.33 -9.44 0.07
CA ILE A 96 13.64 -9.49 -0.58
C ILE A 96 14.75 -9.67 0.46
N ALA A 97 14.72 -8.88 1.54
CA ALA A 97 15.71 -8.96 2.61
C ALA A 97 15.72 -10.34 3.31
N MET A 98 14.57 -11.01 3.41
CA MET A 98 14.48 -12.37 3.94
C MET A 98 15.17 -13.38 3.01
N GLU A 99 14.89 -13.36 1.71
CA GLU A 99 15.53 -14.25 0.72
C GLU A 99 17.04 -14.05 0.68
N GLU A 100 17.51 -12.80 0.69
CA GLU A 100 18.93 -12.46 0.73
C GLU A 100 19.60 -13.05 1.99
N SER A 101 18.97 -12.87 3.16
CA SER A 101 19.48 -13.41 4.43
C SER A 101 19.55 -14.94 4.44
N GLN A 102 18.55 -15.61 3.87
CA GLN A 102 18.53 -17.08 3.76
C GLN A 102 19.60 -17.59 2.78
N HIS A 103 19.80 -16.89 1.67
CA HIS A 103 20.84 -17.22 0.69
C HIS A 103 22.25 -17.10 1.30
N GLU A 104 22.53 -16.02 2.03
CA GLU A 104 23.82 -15.84 2.73
C GLU A 104 24.08 -16.92 3.78
N GLN A 105 23.04 -17.39 4.48
CA GLN A 105 23.16 -18.48 5.45
C GLN A 105 23.47 -19.81 4.77
N ALA A 106 22.91 -20.07 3.59
CA ALA A 106 23.15 -21.30 2.82
C ALA A 106 24.57 -21.39 2.23
N LEU A 107 25.27 -20.26 2.12
CA LEU A 107 26.65 -20.18 1.62
C LEU A 107 27.73 -20.30 2.72
N ARG A 108 27.34 -20.30 4.00
CA ARG A 108 28.23 -20.46 5.15
C ARG A 108 28.35 -21.92 5.58
#